data_AF-A0AAW4GAV7-F1
#
_entry.id   AF-A0AAW4GAV7-F1
#
_cell.length_a   1.000
_cell.length_b   1.000
_cell.length_c   1.000
_cell.angle_alpha   90.00
_cell.angle_beta   90.00
_cell.angle_gamma   90.00
#
_symmetry.space_group_name_H-M   'P 1'
#
loop_
_entity.id
_entity.type
_entity.pdbx_description
1 polymer ?
#
loop_
_entity_poly.entity_id
_entity_poly.type
_entity_poly.pdbx_seq_one_letter_code
_entity_poly.pdbx_strand_id
1 'polypeptide(L)'
;MSTYEPMTVTRVHTGNGSHIEPPLKQDWSELDKLRWKAGVVIADAGVPLRIKLNDNARYASNGVDIPVYGLQLGPMSTSRRFHDMWDYLNGVSAGAVEALTIAGVRGQR
;
A
#
# COMPACT_ATOMS: atom_id res chain seq x y z
N MET A 1 17.11 -10.87 3.91
CA MET A 1 15.84 -10.48 3.26
C MET A 1 15.32 -9.29 4.05
N SER A 2 15.38 -8.08 3.48
CA SER A 2 14.97 -6.88 4.21
C SER A 2 13.46 -6.68 4.05
N THR A 3 12.75 -6.62 5.17
CA THR A 3 11.36 -6.18 5.22
C THR A 3 11.29 -4.72 5.59
N TYR A 4 10.47 -3.97 4.88
CA TYR A 4 10.28 -2.53 5.05
C TYR A 4 8.87 -2.27 5.54
N GLU A 5 8.79 -1.46 6.59
CA GLU A 5 7.51 -0.98 7.09
C GLU A 5 6.96 0.14 6.17
N PRO A 6 5.63 0.26 6.08
CA PRO A 6 4.96 1.37 5.42
C PRO A 6 5.47 2.72 5.95
N MET A 7 5.46 3.73 5.09
CA MET A 7 5.76 5.09 5.53
C MET A 7 4.59 5.61 6.36
N THR A 8 4.88 6.28 7.46
CA THR A 8 3.84 7.00 8.21
C THR A 8 3.37 8.19 7.38
N VAL A 9 2.08 8.19 7.04
CA VAL A 9 1.42 9.30 6.34
C VAL A 9 0.14 9.66 7.08
N THR A 10 -0.39 10.86 6.84
CA THR A 10 -1.64 11.33 7.44
C THR A 10 -2.49 12.02 6.40
N ARG A 11 -3.80 11.73 6.41
CA ARG A 11 -4.77 12.48 5.62
C ARG A 11 -5.13 13.76 6.36
N VAL A 12 -4.75 14.89 5.78
CA VAL A 12 -5.03 16.23 6.29
C VAL A 12 -6.27 16.76 5.58
N HIS A 13 -7.30 17.09 6.36
CA HIS A 13 -8.52 17.73 5.86
C HIS A 13 -8.37 19.24 5.87
N THR A 14 -8.72 19.89 4.77
CA THR A 14 -8.73 21.36 4.61
C THR A 14 -10.11 21.82 4.17
N GLY A 15 -10.38 23.13 4.22
CA GLY A 15 -11.66 23.68 3.76
C GLY A 15 -12.01 23.37 2.30
N ASN A 16 -11.01 23.01 1.48
CA ASN A 16 -11.16 22.71 0.05
C ASN A 16 -11.01 21.21 -0.29
N GLY A 17 -10.93 20.33 0.72
CA GLY A 17 -10.85 18.89 0.49
C GLY A 17 -9.91 18.16 1.45
N SER A 18 -9.09 17.23 0.92
CA SER A 18 -8.10 16.52 1.71
C SER A 18 -6.87 16.17 0.88
N HIS A 19 -5.70 16.13 1.51
CA HIS A 19 -4.45 15.66 0.90
C HIS A 19 -3.70 14.75 1.88
N ILE A 20 -2.71 14.03 1.36
CA ILE A 20 -1.82 13.17 2.17
C ILE A 20 -0.52 13.91 2.45
N GLU A 21 -0.08 13.87 3.71
CA GLU A 21 1.22 14.36 4.16
C GLU A 21 2.08 13.21 4.71
N PRO A 22 3.37 13.09 4.33
CA PRO A 22 4.06 13.88 3.29
C PRO A 22 3.50 13.61 1.89
N PRO A 23 3.63 14.55 0.92
CA PRO A 23 3.24 14.31 -0.46
C PRO A 23 4.13 13.24 -1.11
N LEU A 24 3.57 12.52 -2.07
CA LEU A 24 4.32 11.59 -2.91
C LEU A 24 5.39 12.34 -3.69
N LYS A 25 6.67 11.97 -3.51
CA LYS A 25 7.75 12.50 -4.34
C LYS A 25 8.07 11.55 -5.49
N GLN A 26 8.18 12.10 -6.70
CA GLN A 26 8.36 11.32 -7.92
C GLN A 26 9.79 10.84 -8.14
N ASP A 27 10.75 11.48 -7.49
CA ASP A 27 12.17 11.12 -7.48
C ASP A 27 12.50 9.97 -6.50
N TRP A 28 11.54 9.54 -5.69
CA TRP A 28 11.70 8.39 -4.81
C TRP A 28 11.91 7.08 -5.57
N SER A 29 12.62 6.16 -4.91
CA SER A 29 12.71 4.78 -5.36
C SER A 29 11.32 4.16 -5.46
N GLU A 30 11.13 3.18 -6.35
CA GLU A 30 9.87 2.44 -6.46
C GLU A 30 9.47 1.81 -5.11
N LEU A 31 10.43 1.27 -4.35
CA LEU A 31 10.18 0.75 -3.02
C LEU A 31 9.64 1.83 -2.08
N ASP A 32 10.23 3.03 -2.05
CA ASP A 32 9.76 4.11 -1.19
C ASP A 32 8.39 4.65 -1.63
N LYS A 33 8.13 4.68 -2.94
CA LYS A 33 6.78 4.97 -3.47
C LYS A 33 5.76 3.92 -3.00
N LEU A 34 6.11 2.64 -3.02
CA LEU A 34 5.24 1.57 -2.50
C LEU A 34 5.05 1.66 -0.98
N ARG A 35 6.10 2.01 -0.22
CA ARG A 35 6.00 2.25 1.23
C ARG A 35 5.09 3.42 1.55
N TRP A 36 5.20 4.51 0.80
CA TRP A 36 4.28 5.65 0.88
C TRP A 36 2.85 5.22 0.56
N LYS A 37 2.65 4.48 -0.54
CA LYS A 37 1.33 4.02 -0.96
C LYS A 37 0.69 3.11 0.09
N ALA A 38 1.44 2.17 0.64
CA ALA A 38 0.98 1.32 1.75
C ALA A 38 0.59 2.14 2.98
N GLY A 39 1.35 3.20 3.29
CA GLY A 39 0.98 4.17 4.32
C GLY A 39 -0.38 4.83 4.05
N VAL A 40 -0.61 5.26 2.80
CA VAL A 40 -1.90 5.85 2.38
C VAL A 40 -3.03 4.85 2.56
N VAL A 41 -2.84 3.58 2.18
CA VAL A 41 -3.84 2.53 2.37
C VAL A 41 -4.21 2.41 3.85
N ILE A 42 -3.23 2.41 4.76
CA ILE A 42 -3.48 2.34 6.21
C ILE A 42 -4.25 3.57 6.70
N ALA A 43 -3.81 4.77 6.31
CA ALA A 43 -4.46 6.03 6.69
C ALA A 43 -5.91 6.10 6.19
N ASP A 44 -6.16 5.64 4.96
CA ASP A 44 -7.47 5.68 4.32
C ASP A 44 -8.40 4.59 4.84
N ALA A 45 -7.90 3.37 5.06
CA ALA A 45 -8.69 2.29 5.63
C ALA A 45 -9.13 2.59 7.07
N GLY A 46 -8.31 3.31 7.85
CA GLY A 46 -8.62 3.63 9.24
C GLY A 46 -8.62 2.42 10.17
N VAL A 47 -8.04 1.30 9.72
CA VAL A 47 -7.84 0.08 10.51
C VAL A 47 -6.37 -0.35 10.42
N PRO A 48 -5.86 -1.05 11.45
CA PRO A 48 -4.47 -1.50 11.48
C PRO A 48 -4.26 -2.64 10.47
N LEU A 49 -3.97 -2.28 9.21
CA LEU A 49 -3.48 -3.23 8.22
C LEU A 49 -2.01 -3.53 8.49
N ARG A 50 -1.68 -4.81 8.68
CA ARG A 50 -0.30 -5.27 8.81
C ARG A 50 0.28 -5.46 7.42
N ILE A 51 0.83 -4.37 6.87
CA ILE A 51 1.50 -4.36 5.58
C ILE A 51 3.00 -4.39 5.79
N LYS A 52 3.72 -5.28 5.11
CA LYS A 52 5.18 -5.23 4.98
C LYS A 52 5.58 -5.37 3.52
N LEU A 53 6.62 -4.66 3.11
CA LEU A 53 7.18 -4.71 1.77
C LEU A 53 8.55 -5.39 1.77
N ASN A 54 8.93 -6.03 0.68
CA ASN A 54 10.31 -6.48 0.46
C ASN A 54 10.74 -6.22 -0.99
N ASP A 55 12.04 -5.98 -1.17
CA ASP A 55 12.71 -5.67 -2.44
C ASP A 55 13.50 -6.85 -3.01
N ASN A 56 13.49 -7.98 -2.29
CA ASN A 56 14.25 -9.19 -2.60
C ASN A 56 13.35 -10.35 -3.02
N ALA A 57 12.08 -10.08 -3.38
CA ALA A 57 11.24 -11.09 -3.99
C ALA A 57 11.79 -11.41 -5.38
N ARG A 58 11.95 -12.70 -5.66
CA ARG A 58 12.45 -13.19 -6.95
C ARG A 58 11.31 -13.87 -7.69
N TYR A 59 11.07 -13.41 -8.91
CA TYR A 59 10.20 -14.09 -9.85
C TYR A 59 11.03 -14.44 -11.07
N ALA A 60 11.20 -15.73 -11.34
CA ALA A 60 11.88 -16.18 -12.55
C ALA A 60 10.84 -16.61 -13.59
N SER A 61 10.97 -16.12 -14.82
CA SER A 61 10.17 -16.56 -15.96
C SER A 61 11.10 -16.88 -17.12
N ASN A 62 11.00 -18.10 -17.66
CA ASN A 62 11.89 -18.59 -18.72
C ASN A 62 13.40 -18.44 -18.40
N GLY A 63 13.77 -18.61 -17.13
CA GLY A 63 15.16 -18.47 -16.67
C GLY A 63 15.65 -17.02 -16.49
N VAL A 64 14.80 -16.01 -16.72
CA VAL A 64 15.12 -14.60 -16.49
C VAL A 64 14.56 -14.15 -15.15
N ASP A 65 15.42 -13.60 -14.30
CA ASP A 65 15.02 -12.94 -13.06
C ASP A 65 14.30 -11.62 -13.37
N ILE A 66 13.06 -11.53 -12.91
CA ILE A 66 12.21 -10.34 -13.04
C ILE A 66 12.15 -9.67 -11.66
N PRO A 67 12.52 -8.38 -11.57
CA PRO A 67 12.42 -7.65 -10.32
C PRO A 67 10.96 -7.52 -9.91
N VAL A 68 10.65 -7.99 -8.69
CA VAL A 68 9.32 -7.89 -8.09
C VAL A 68 9.45 -7.45 -6.63
N TYR A 69 8.38 -6.84 -6.13
CA TYR A 69 8.23 -6.43 -4.75
C TYR A 69 7.33 -7.43 -4.04
N GLY A 70 7.72 -7.89 -2.87
CA GLY A 70 6.86 -8.68 -2.00
C GLY A 70 5.99 -7.79 -1.14
N LEU A 71 4.76 -8.22 -0.91
CA LEU A 71 3.80 -7.62 0.01
C LEU A 71 3.27 -8.70 0.94
N GLN A 72 3.40 -8.45 2.24
CA GLN A 72 2.73 -9.23 3.27
C GLN A 72 1.53 -8.42 3.78
N LEU A 73 0.34 -9.01 3.73
CA LEU A 73 -0.91 -8.45 4.25
C LEU A 73 -1.49 -9.44 5.26
N GLY A 74 -1.22 -9.21 6.54
CA GLY A 74 -1.54 -10.21 7.59
C GLY A 74 -0.84 -11.55 7.31
N PRO A 75 -1.56 -12.68 7.24
CA PRO A 75 -0.95 -13.98 6.92
C PRO A 75 -0.70 -14.19 5.43
N MET A 76 -1.25 -13.34 4.55
CA MET A 76 -1.11 -13.49 3.11
C MET A 76 0.18 -12.85 2.61
N SER A 77 0.86 -13.52 1.67
CA SER A 77 2.03 -13.01 0.97
C SER A 77 1.79 -13.05 -0.53
N THR A 78 2.23 -12.00 -1.23
CA THR A 78 2.13 -11.89 -2.67
C THR A 78 3.35 -11.14 -3.21
N SER A 79 3.65 -11.28 -4.50
CA SER A 79 4.78 -10.58 -5.12
C SER A 79 4.39 -10.12 -6.52
N ARG A 80 4.71 -8.87 -6.84
CA ARG A 80 4.29 -8.21 -8.09
C ARG A 80 5.32 -7.18 -8.55
N ARG A 81 5.28 -6.80 -9.83
CA ARG A 81 6.04 -5.64 -10.33
C ARG A 81 5.48 -4.35 -9.72
N PHE A 82 6.22 -3.26 -9.86
CA PHE A 82 5.86 -1.95 -9.28
C PHE A 82 4.42 -1.52 -9.60
N HIS A 83 4.06 -1.43 -10.88
CA HIS A 83 2.72 -0.99 -11.30
C HIS A 83 1.60 -1.92 -10.81
N ASP A 84 1.78 -3.23 -10.98
CA ASP A 84 0.81 -4.23 -10.50
C ASP A 84 0.65 -4.19 -8.98
N MET A 85 1.73 -3.92 -8.24
CA MET A 85 1.69 -3.76 -6.79
C MET A 85 0.95 -2.48 -6.39
N TRP A 86 1.18 -1.38 -7.12
CA TRP A 86 0.48 -0.13 -6.91
C TRP A 86 -1.03 -0.28 -7.10
N ASP A 87 -1.45 -0.94 -8.17
CA ASP A 87 -2.85 -1.22 -8.47
C ASP A 87 -3.47 -2.17 -7.46
N TYR A 88 -2.72 -3.18 -7.03
CA TYR A 88 -3.16 -4.05 -5.95
C TYR A 88 -3.41 -3.27 -4.65
N LEU A 89 -2.52 -2.36 -4.27
CA LEU A 89 -2.70 -1.51 -3.09
C LEU A 89 -3.92 -0.58 -3.22
N ASN A 90 -4.21 -0.07 -4.43
CA ASN A 90 -5.46 0.65 -4.70
C ASN A 90 -6.68 -0.23 -4.42
N GLY A 91 -6.68 -1.47 -4.92
CA GLY A 91 -7.75 -2.44 -4.70
C GLY A 91 -7.93 -2.80 -3.22
N VAL A 92 -6.83 -3.01 -2.49
CA VAL A 92 -6.86 -3.25 -1.03
C VAL A 92 -7.49 -2.07 -0.30
N SER A 93 -7.14 -0.84 -0.66
CA SER A 93 -7.72 0.37 -0.07
C SER A 93 -9.23 0.45 -0.31
N ALA A 94 -9.67 0.28 -1.55
CA ALA A 94 -11.09 0.29 -1.90
C ALA A 94 -11.87 -0.81 -1.16
N GLY A 95 -11.37 -2.05 -1.19
CA GLY A 95 -12.00 -3.17 -0.51
C GLY A 95 -12.07 -2.99 1.01
N ALA A 96 -11.02 -2.44 1.64
CA ALA A 96 -11.03 -2.16 3.07
C ALA A 96 -12.07 -1.09 3.44
N VAL A 97 -12.18 -0.01 2.65
CA VAL A 97 -13.18 1.04 2.87
C VAL A 97 -14.60 0.48 2.73
N GLU A 98 -14.88 -0.25 1.64
CA GLU A 98 -16.20 -0.84 1.39
C GLU A 98 -16.60 -1.85 2.48
N ALA A 99 -15.68 -2.75 2.86
CA ALA A 99 -15.94 -3.72 3.91
C ALA A 99 -16.28 -3.06 5.26
N LEU A 100 -15.60 -1.96 5.61
CA LEU A 100 -15.86 -1.23 6.86
C LEU A 100 -17.17 -0.45 6.83
N THR A 101 -17.55 0.09 5.67
CA THR A 101 -18.86 0.72 5.46
C THR A 101 -19.97 -0.32 5.64
N ILE A 102 -19.86 -1.48 4.98
CA ILE A 102 -20.85 -2.58 5.09
C ILE A 102 -20.94 -3.11 6.52
N ALA A 103 -19.80 -3.27 7.20
CA ALA A 103 -19.75 -3.72 8.58
C ALA A 103 -20.28 -2.69 9.60
N GLY A 104 -20.65 -1.48 9.17
CA GLY A 104 -21.14 -0.41 10.04
C GLY A 104 -20.07 0.18 10.96
N VAL A 105 -18.79 -0.13 10.73
CA VAL A 105 -17.64 0.40 11.51
C VAL A 105 -17.34 1.84 11.11
N ARG A 106 -17.52 2.17 9.82
CA ARG A 106 -17.62 3.54 9.35
C ARG A 106 -19.08 3.87 9.14
N GLY A 107 -19.62 4.77 9.96
CA GLY A 107 -20.94 5.36 9.71
C GLY A 107 -20.97 5.96 8.30
N GLN A 108 -22.08 5.73 7.58
CA GLN A 108 -22.36 6.38 6.31
C GLN A 108 -22.14 7.89 6.52
N ARG A 109 -21.07 8.42 5.92
CA ARG A 109 -20.76 9.84 5.98
C ARG A 109 -21.80 10.65 5.22
#